data_AF-A0A535I6K5-F1
#
_entry.id   AF-A0A535I6K5-F1
#
_cell.length_a   1.000
_cell.length_b   1.000
_cell.length_c   1.000
_cell.angle_alpha   90.00
_cell.angle_beta   90.00
_cell.angle_gamma   90.00
#
_symmetry.space_group_name_H-M   'P 1'
#
loop_
_entity.id
_entity.type
_entity.pdbx_description
1 polymer ?
#
loop_
_entity_poly.entity_id
_entity_poly.type
_entity_poly.pdbx_seq_one_letter_code
_entity_poly.pdbx_strand_id
1 'polypeptide(L)'
;MLALLLLACNTAPSGESPVALKILLSQPGIYRLTRADLQAYNFPDDLAHVRLTHHGADVPLELDASAVQFYAAPDSTLYSPTDAYWLTSGQAPLVMTARTVEPLHADPAATYTATLRLEDNKLYSASALGDTHWFWQSFTAPATRTVTASLNALGAGDAQLVVSLAGATEGNHAVQVAVNDDPAGETRWTGRESFVLTTTVSSLHVGDNAISLRALGEAGQAEV
;
A
#
# COMPACT_ATOMS: atom_id res chain seq x y z
N MET A 1 2.43 -3.90 -8.01
CA MET A 1 2.15 -3.26 -9.30
C MET A 1 1.84 -1.80 -9.01
N LEU A 2 2.70 -0.86 -9.42
CA LEU A 2 2.54 0.57 -9.19
C LEU A 2 1.39 1.07 -10.08
N ALA A 3 0.24 1.43 -9.49
CA ALA A 3 -0.90 1.94 -10.25
C ALA A 3 -0.88 3.46 -10.21
N LEU A 4 -0.29 4.07 -11.23
CA LEU A 4 -0.39 5.51 -11.51
C LEU A 4 -1.56 5.71 -12.49
N LEU A 5 -2.66 6.30 -12.02
CA LEU A 5 -3.79 6.65 -12.88
C LEU A 5 -3.88 8.16 -13.01
N LEU A 6 -3.85 8.66 -14.24
CA LEU A 6 -3.92 10.07 -14.57
C LEU A 6 -5.26 10.34 -15.24
N LEU A 7 -6.00 11.34 -14.74
CA LEU A 7 -7.26 11.79 -15.35
C LEU A 7 -7.21 13.31 -15.55
N ALA A 8 -7.50 13.76 -16.77
CA ALA A 8 -7.68 15.16 -17.10
C ALA A 8 -9.18 15.52 -17.07
N CYS A 9 -9.55 16.57 -16.35
CA CYS A 9 -10.90 17.17 -16.44
C CYS A 9 -10.81 18.39 -17.36
N ASN A 10 -11.52 18.39 -18.48
CA ASN A 10 -11.47 19.47 -19.46
C ASN A 10 -12.84 20.16 -19.58
N THR A 11 -12.98 21.42 -19.16
CA THR A 11 -14.02 22.33 -19.65
C THR A 11 -13.67 23.81 -19.39
N ALA A 12 -13.39 24.59 -20.45
CA ALA A 12 -14.15 25.79 -20.88
C ALA A 12 -13.37 26.66 -21.90
N PRO A 13 -14.05 27.39 -22.81
CA PRO A 13 -13.43 28.11 -23.92
C PRO A 13 -13.01 29.56 -23.59
N SER A 14 -12.00 30.03 -24.33
CA SER A 14 -11.49 31.41 -24.50
C SER A 14 -10.86 32.10 -23.28
N GLY A 15 -9.52 32.07 -23.25
CA GLY A 15 -8.62 32.55 -22.20
C GLY A 15 -7.98 31.35 -21.51
N GLU A 16 -6.72 31.03 -21.83
CA GLU A 16 -5.99 29.82 -21.39
C GLU A 16 -6.22 29.54 -19.90
N SER A 17 -7.20 28.68 -19.62
CA SER A 17 -7.44 28.20 -18.26
C SER A 17 -6.36 27.17 -17.95
N PRO A 18 -5.80 27.19 -16.73
CA PRO A 18 -4.77 26.24 -16.35
C PRO A 18 -5.32 24.81 -16.49
N VAL A 19 -4.57 23.94 -17.16
CA VAL A 19 -4.89 22.52 -17.28
C VAL A 19 -4.52 21.86 -15.96
N ALA A 20 -5.44 21.07 -15.40
CA ALA A 20 -5.21 20.31 -14.17
C ALA A 20 -5.28 18.81 -14.43
N LEU A 21 -4.26 18.08 -13.97
CA LEU A 21 -4.16 16.63 -14.03
C LEU A 21 -4.33 16.05 -12.63
N LYS A 22 -5.30 15.13 -12.48
CA LYS A 22 -5.46 14.35 -11.26
C LYS A 22 -4.53 13.15 -11.31
N ILE A 23 -3.68 13.03 -10.30
CA ILE A 23 -2.72 11.93 -10.14
C ILE A 23 -3.18 11.09 -8.96
N LEU A 24 -3.54 9.83 -9.19
CA LEU A 24 -3.91 8.88 -8.13
C LEU A 24 -2.71 8.04 -7.73
N LEU A 25 -2.34 8.10 -6.44
CA LEU A 25 -1.19 7.40 -5.87
C LEU A 25 -1.61 6.55 -4.68
N SER A 26 -1.05 5.35 -4.54
CA SER A 26 -1.35 4.42 -3.44
C SER A 26 -0.18 4.13 -2.50
N GLN A 27 1.02 4.63 -2.81
CA GLN A 27 2.21 4.34 -2.01
C GLN A 27 3.06 5.60 -1.78
N PRO A 28 3.67 5.74 -0.59
CA PRO A 28 4.67 6.78 -0.38
C PRO A 28 5.91 6.50 -1.23
N GLY A 29 6.55 7.57 -1.73
CA GLY A 29 7.75 7.42 -2.54
C GLY A 29 8.06 8.63 -3.41
N ILE A 30 9.18 8.54 -4.12
CA ILE A 30 9.56 9.51 -5.14
C ILE A 30 8.92 9.10 -6.47
N TYR A 31 8.16 10.03 -7.05
CA TYR A 31 7.50 9.86 -8.34
C TYR A 31 8.11 10.80 -9.36
N ARG A 32 8.21 10.31 -10.60
CA ARG A 32 8.72 11.08 -11.74
C ARG A 32 7.71 10.99 -12.88
N LEU A 33 7.16 12.12 -13.26
CA LEU A 33 6.29 12.28 -14.42
C LEU A 33 7.12 12.85 -15.56
N THR A 34 7.37 12.04 -16.58
CA THR A 34 8.12 12.51 -17.76
C THR A 34 7.25 13.42 -18.62
N ARG A 35 7.89 14.23 -19.48
CA ARG A 35 7.16 15.01 -20.48
C ARG A 35 6.27 14.12 -21.36
N ALA A 36 6.74 12.91 -21.71
CA ALA A 36 5.94 11.98 -22.49
C ALA A 36 4.68 11.51 -21.74
N ASP A 37 4.80 11.23 -20.43
CA ASP A 37 3.63 10.88 -19.59
C ASP A 37 2.61 12.03 -19.56
N LEU A 38 3.09 13.26 -19.42
CA LEU A 38 2.24 14.46 -19.35
C LEU A 38 1.57 14.78 -20.69
N GLN A 39 2.30 14.68 -21.80
CA GLN A 39 1.79 14.89 -23.15
C GLN A 39 0.70 13.88 -23.53
N ALA A 40 0.78 12.63 -23.03
CA ALA A 40 -0.26 11.62 -23.25
C ALA A 40 -1.63 12.06 -22.71
N TYR A 41 -1.68 13.02 -21.78
CA TYR A 41 -2.89 13.61 -21.23
C TYR A 41 -3.12 15.05 -21.69
N ASN A 42 -2.44 15.51 -22.75
CA ASN A 42 -2.48 16.88 -23.26
C ASN A 42 -2.11 17.94 -22.21
N PHE A 43 -1.28 17.59 -21.25
CA PHE A 43 -0.77 18.56 -20.28
C PHE A 43 0.29 19.46 -20.95
N PRO A 44 0.30 20.79 -20.69
CA PRO A 44 1.23 21.71 -21.34
C PRO A 44 2.71 21.39 -21.12
N ASP A 45 3.54 21.70 -22.13
CA ASP A 45 4.98 21.40 -22.13
C ASP A 45 5.82 22.29 -21.20
N ASP A 46 5.24 23.41 -20.75
CA ASP A 46 5.91 24.36 -19.86
C ASP A 46 5.93 23.85 -18.42
N LEU A 47 6.90 22.97 -18.14
CA LEU A 47 7.12 22.41 -16.81
C LEU A 47 7.73 23.42 -15.83
N ALA A 48 8.18 24.60 -16.27
CA ALA A 48 8.68 25.62 -15.36
C ALA A 48 7.53 26.35 -14.63
N HIS A 49 6.32 26.28 -15.16
CA HIS A 49 5.12 26.87 -14.58
C HIS A 49 4.09 25.79 -14.26
N VAL A 50 4.43 24.91 -13.33
CA VAL A 50 3.51 23.91 -12.78
C VAL A 50 3.44 23.99 -11.26
N ARG A 51 2.27 23.72 -10.70
CA ARG A 51 2.02 23.64 -9.27
C ARG A 51 1.40 22.30 -8.92
N LEU A 52 1.99 21.58 -7.99
CA LEU A 52 1.45 20.33 -7.46
C LEU A 52 0.82 20.59 -6.10
N THR A 53 -0.40 20.10 -5.88
CA THR A 53 -1.05 20.17 -4.57
C THR A 53 -1.55 18.82 -4.08
N HIS A 54 -1.57 18.66 -2.76
CA HIS A 54 -2.13 17.53 -2.02
C HIS A 54 -2.96 18.09 -0.86
N HIS A 55 -4.25 17.73 -0.79
CA HIS A 55 -5.21 18.34 0.15
C HIS A 55 -5.20 19.89 0.17
N GLY A 56 -4.90 20.50 -0.98
CA GLY A 56 -4.81 21.96 -1.16
C GLY A 56 -3.48 22.60 -0.74
N ALA A 57 -2.57 21.86 -0.11
CA ALA A 57 -1.23 22.31 0.24
C ALA A 57 -0.24 22.09 -0.92
N ASP A 58 0.76 22.96 -1.05
CA ASP A 58 1.79 22.85 -2.08
C ASP A 58 2.74 21.69 -1.79
N VAL A 59 3.01 20.89 -2.81
CA VAL A 59 4.01 19.83 -2.77
C VAL A 59 5.27 20.30 -3.50
N PRO A 60 6.46 20.28 -2.85
CA PRO A 60 7.69 20.68 -3.51
C PRO A 60 8.02 19.80 -4.72
N LEU A 61 8.45 20.47 -5.79
CA LEU A 61 8.83 19.85 -7.06
C LEU A 61 10.32 20.03 -7.32
N GLU A 62 10.96 18.95 -7.74
CA GLU A 62 12.22 19.00 -8.47
C GLU A 62 11.88 18.98 -9.97
N LEU A 63 12.33 20.01 -10.67
CA LEU A 63 12.03 20.21 -12.08
C LEU A 63 13.31 20.04 -12.89
N ASP A 64 13.26 19.19 -13.91
CA ASP A 64 14.27 19.14 -14.95
C ASP A 64 13.65 19.40 -16.33
N ALA A 65 14.48 19.54 -17.36
CA ALA A 65 14.01 19.85 -18.71
C ALA A 65 13.20 18.70 -19.36
N SER A 66 12.98 17.58 -18.69
CA SER A 66 12.34 16.36 -19.20
C SER A 66 11.26 15.79 -18.28
N ALA A 67 11.16 16.23 -17.02
CA ALA A 67 10.28 15.65 -16.04
C ALA A 67 9.98 16.57 -14.84
N VAL A 68 8.87 16.24 -14.17
CA VAL A 68 8.54 16.72 -12.83
C VAL A 68 8.76 15.57 -11.85
N GLN A 69 9.54 15.81 -10.80
CA GLN A 69 9.80 14.85 -9.72
C GLN A 69 9.31 15.40 -8.39
N PHE A 70 8.71 14.54 -7.57
CA PHE A 70 8.19 14.90 -6.25
C PHE A 70 8.15 13.70 -5.32
N TYR A 71 8.20 13.96 -4.02
CA TYR A 71 7.88 12.97 -3.01
C TYR A 71 6.38 13.01 -2.70
N ALA A 72 5.71 11.86 -2.74
CA ALA A 72 4.34 11.70 -2.32
C ALA A 72 4.24 10.88 -1.05
N ALA A 73 3.26 11.20 -0.22
CA ALA A 73 2.86 10.44 0.96
C ALA A 73 1.33 10.39 0.97
N PRO A 74 0.71 9.56 0.09
CA PRO A 74 -0.73 9.49 -0.03
C PRO A 74 -1.36 8.93 1.25
N ASP A 75 -2.51 9.48 1.64
CA ASP A 75 -3.33 8.91 2.70
C ASP A 75 -4.19 7.78 2.14
N SER A 76 -4.17 6.63 2.81
CA SER A 76 -5.15 5.56 2.53
C SER A 76 -6.31 5.69 3.51
N THR A 77 -7.53 5.47 3.03
CA THR A 77 -8.73 5.42 3.89
C THR A 77 -9.42 4.08 3.73
N LEU A 78 -10.34 3.77 4.64
CA LEU A 78 -11.21 2.58 4.54
C LEU A 78 -11.99 2.51 3.20
N TYR A 79 -12.15 3.65 2.51
CA TYR A 79 -12.97 3.78 1.31
C TYR A 79 -12.18 3.99 0.02
N SER A 80 -10.87 4.27 0.10
CA SER A 80 -10.03 4.47 -1.07
C SER A 80 -8.58 4.08 -0.77
N PRO A 81 -7.98 3.17 -1.57
CA PRO A 81 -6.57 2.81 -1.46
C PRO A 81 -5.65 3.83 -2.15
N THR A 82 -6.21 4.86 -2.79
CA THR A 82 -5.47 5.91 -3.49
C THR A 82 -5.84 7.29 -2.98
N ASP A 83 -4.86 8.18 -2.98
CA ASP A 83 -5.02 9.61 -2.72
C ASP A 83 -4.78 10.44 -4.00
N ALA A 84 -5.35 11.65 -4.03
CA ALA A 84 -5.34 12.51 -5.20
C ALA A 84 -4.39 13.69 -5.04
N TYR A 85 -3.47 13.80 -5.99
CA TYR A 85 -2.63 14.98 -6.20
C TYR A 85 -3.10 15.72 -7.45
N TRP A 86 -2.97 17.04 -7.46
CA TRP A 86 -3.37 17.88 -8.59
C TRP A 86 -2.18 18.65 -9.14
N LEU A 87 -1.74 18.28 -10.35
CA LEU A 87 -0.73 19.03 -11.09
C LEU A 87 -1.44 20.04 -11.98
N THR A 88 -1.16 21.33 -11.79
CA THR A 88 -1.83 22.44 -12.47
C THR A 88 -0.80 23.26 -13.26
N SER A 89 -1.07 23.55 -14.52
CA SER A 89 -0.19 24.36 -15.38
C SER A 89 -0.36 25.87 -15.16
N GLY A 90 0.56 26.67 -15.68
CA GLY A 90 0.50 28.14 -15.67
C GLY A 90 0.66 28.76 -14.28
N GLN A 91 1.23 28.04 -13.31
CA GLN A 91 1.41 28.49 -11.92
C GLN A 91 2.86 28.28 -11.49
N ALA A 92 3.39 29.16 -10.65
CA ALA A 92 4.76 29.00 -10.14
C ALA A 92 4.88 27.74 -9.25
N PRO A 93 5.95 26.95 -9.39
CA PRO A 93 6.20 25.78 -8.56
C PRO A 93 6.68 26.17 -7.16
N LEU A 94 6.32 25.36 -6.16
CA LEU A 94 7.13 25.27 -4.94
C LEU A 94 8.36 24.43 -5.26
N VAL A 95 9.54 25.05 -5.30
CA VAL A 95 10.78 24.36 -5.68
C VAL A 95 11.32 23.54 -4.51
N MET A 96 11.73 22.31 -4.77
CA MET A 96 12.43 21.47 -3.81
C MET A 96 13.83 22.04 -3.52
N THR A 97 14.05 22.49 -2.29
CA THR A 97 15.33 23.08 -1.89
C THR A 97 16.39 22.00 -1.70
N ALA A 98 17.46 22.07 -2.47
CA ALA A 98 18.65 21.25 -2.25
C ALA A 98 19.33 21.62 -0.92
N ARG A 99 19.71 20.61 -0.15
CA ARG A 99 20.55 20.77 1.04
C ARG A 99 21.85 20.04 0.84
N THR A 100 22.96 20.68 1.17
CA THR A 100 24.25 20.00 1.25
C THR A 100 24.21 19.04 2.45
N VAL A 101 24.64 17.81 2.21
CA VAL A 101 24.88 16.80 3.24
C VAL A 101 26.35 16.43 3.19
N GLU A 102 26.90 16.01 4.34
CA GLU A 102 28.25 15.45 4.37
C GLU A 102 28.35 14.27 3.40
N PRO A 103 29.49 14.10 2.70
CA PRO A 103 29.71 12.95 1.85
C PRO A 103 29.43 11.64 2.61
N LEU A 104 28.92 10.63 1.91
CA LEU A 104 28.78 9.30 2.49
C LEU A 104 30.17 8.81 2.94
N HIS A 105 30.31 8.56 4.24
CA HIS A 105 31.54 8.00 4.82
C HIS A 105 31.55 6.47 4.84
N ALA A 106 30.46 5.85 4.41
CA ALA A 106 30.29 4.41 4.32
C ALA A 106 29.55 4.07 3.04
N ASP A 107 29.80 2.88 2.51
CA ASP A 107 29.03 2.35 1.41
C ASP A 107 27.55 2.21 1.82
N PRO A 108 26.59 2.45 0.90
CA PRO A 108 25.19 2.22 1.15
C PRO A 108 24.96 0.80 1.68
N ALA A 109 24.04 0.65 2.64
CA ALA A 109 23.67 -0.66 3.15
C ALA A 109 23.18 -1.55 2.00
N ALA A 110 23.77 -2.74 1.86
CA ALA A 110 23.40 -3.69 0.81
C ALA A 110 22.01 -4.32 1.04
N THR A 111 21.50 -4.27 2.26
CA THR A 111 20.20 -4.81 2.67
C THR A 111 19.47 -3.83 3.59
N TYR A 112 18.15 -3.93 3.61
CA TYR A 112 17.27 -3.16 4.50
C TYR A 112 16.06 -4.00 4.90
N THR A 113 15.41 -3.62 6.00
CA THR A 113 14.16 -4.25 6.43
C THR A 113 12.99 -3.67 5.64
N ALA A 114 12.19 -4.55 5.03
CA ALA A 114 10.99 -4.19 4.30
C ALA A 114 9.77 -4.91 4.90
N THR A 115 8.61 -4.25 4.85
CA THR A 115 7.33 -4.85 5.24
C THR A 115 6.47 -5.09 4.01
N LEU A 116 6.11 -6.34 3.76
CA LEU A 116 5.07 -6.71 2.79
C LEU A 116 3.73 -6.80 3.52
N ARG A 117 2.80 -5.88 3.22
CA ARG A 117 1.42 -5.96 3.70
C ARG A 117 0.52 -6.61 2.64
N LEU A 118 -0.24 -7.62 3.06
CA LEU A 118 -1.18 -8.35 2.23
C LEU A 118 -2.57 -8.25 2.86
N GLU A 119 -3.50 -7.65 2.15
CA GLU A 119 -4.90 -7.46 2.56
C GLU A 119 -5.70 -6.98 1.34
N ASP A 120 -6.91 -7.50 1.14
CA ASP A 120 -7.90 -6.86 0.28
C ASP A 120 -9.20 -6.68 1.06
N ASN A 121 -9.80 -5.49 1.08
CA ASN A 121 -11.10 -5.26 1.71
C ASN A 121 -12.24 -5.85 0.86
N LYS A 122 -12.52 -7.16 1.01
CA LYS A 122 -13.50 -7.89 0.18
C LYS A 122 -14.83 -8.11 0.88
N LEU A 123 -14.83 -8.20 2.20
CA LEU A 123 -15.98 -8.59 3.00
C LEU A 123 -16.27 -7.51 4.03
N TYR A 124 -17.48 -6.96 3.98
CA TYR A 124 -17.95 -6.01 4.98
C TYR A 124 -18.82 -6.72 6.02
N SER A 125 -18.50 -6.56 7.30
CA SER A 125 -19.31 -7.05 8.42
C SER A 125 -19.74 -5.89 9.32
N ALA A 126 -21.01 -5.48 9.17
CA ALA A 126 -21.62 -4.44 10.01
C ALA A 126 -21.65 -4.81 11.50
N SER A 127 -21.50 -6.11 11.82
CA SER A 127 -21.60 -6.64 13.17
C SER A 127 -20.25 -6.97 13.79
N ALA A 128 -19.14 -6.80 13.05
CA ALA A 128 -17.80 -6.96 13.59
C ALA A 128 -17.59 -6.04 14.80
N LEU A 129 -16.92 -6.57 15.82
CA LEU A 129 -16.52 -5.80 16.99
C LEU A 129 -15.07 -5.32 16.79
N GLY A 130 -14.80 -4.05 17.11
CA GLY A 130 -13.49 -3.43 16.94
C GLY A 130 -13.49 -2.30 15.91
N ASP A 131 -12.29 -1.88 15.50
CA ASP A 131 -12.09 -0.69 14.68
C ASP A 131 -12.23 -0.94 13.17
N THR A 132 -12.18 -2.21 12.73
CA THR A 132 -12.37 -2.60 11.32
C THR A 132 -13.67 -3.34 11.12
N HIS A 133 -14.34 -3.02 10.00
CA HIS A 133 -15.50 -3.75 9.48
C HIS A 133 -15.21 -4.43 8.15
N TRP A 134 -13.97 -4.35 7.66
CA TRP A 134 -13.55 -4.94 6.40
C TRP A 134 -12.58 -6.08 6.65
N PHE A 135 -12.80 -7.18 5.94
CA PHE A 135 -12.02 -8.40 6.03
C PHE A 135 -11.65 -8.87 4.63
N TRP A 136 -10.55 -9.62 4.55
CA TRP A 136 -10.08 -10.21 3.31
C TRP A 136 -10.76 -11.52 2.99
N GLN A 137 -10.86 -12.40 3.98
CA GLN A 137 -11.38 -13.74 3.82
C GLN A 137 -12.21 -14.17 5.03
N SER A 138 -13.23 -14.99 4.79
CA SER A 138 -14.01 -15.65 5.85
C SER A 138 -14.00 -17.16 5.60
N PHE A 139 -13.91 -17.94 6.67
CA PHE A 139 -13.97 -19.40 6.60
C PHE A 139 -14.56 -20.02 7.87
N THR A 140 -15.36 -21.06 7.66
CA THR A 140 -15.96 -21.88 8.71
C THR A 140 -15.12 -23.11 8.94
N ALA A 141 -14.79 -23.41 10.19
CA ALA A 141 -14.03 -24.59 10.52
C ALA A 141 -14.82 -25.89 10.22
N PRO A 142 -14.16 -26.98 9.78
CA PRO A 142 -12.76 -27.06 9.38
C PRO A 142 -12.54 -26.56 7.94
N ALA A 143 -11.57 -25.67 7.76
CA ALA A 143 -11.21 -25.15 6.43
C ALA A 143 -9.77 -24.64 6.40
N THR A 144 -9.17 -24.65 5.22
CA THR A 144 -7.86 -24.02 4.96
C THR A 144 -8.01 -22.94 3.92
N ARG A 145 -7.36 -21.79 4.16
CA ARG A 145 -7.14 -20.73 3.18
C ARG A 145 -5.65 -20.55 2.97
N THR A 146 -5.28 -20.15 1.76
CA THR A 146 -3.89 -19.85 1.42
C THR A 146 -3.81 -18.46 0.84
N VAL A 147 -2.83 -17.70 1.32
CA VAL A 147 -2.44 -16.39 0.83
C VAL A 147 -1.03 -16.50 0.24
N THR A 148 -0.84 -15.99 -0.97
CA THR A 148 0.48 -15.96 -1.62
C THR A 148 1.21 -14.66 -1.32
N ALA A 149 2.45 -14.77 -0.83
CA ALA A 149 3.37 -13.67 -0.62
C ALA A 149 4.51 -13.75 -1.64
N SER A 150 4.54 -12.83 -2.61
CA SER A 150 5.59 -12.78 -3.65
C SER A 150 6.73 -11.86 -3.22
N LEU A 151 7.94 -12.42 -3.08
CA LEU A 151 9.15 -11.72 -2.67
C LEU A 151 10.13 -11.61 -3.85
N ASN A 152 10.55 -10.40 -4.19
CA ASN A 152 11.50 -10.15 -5.27
C ASN A 152 12.97 -10.34 -4.85
N ALA A 153 13.26 -10.17 -3.57
CA ALA A 153 14.57 -10.37 -2.96
C ALA A 153 14.42 -10.73 -1.49
N LEU A 154 15.45 -11.38 -0.93
CA LEU A 154 15.52 -11.73 0.48
C LEU A 154 16.92 -11.42 1.01
N GLY A 155 16.97 -10.83 2.21
CA GLY A 155 18.17 -10.76 3.03
C GLY A 155 18.37 -12.06 3.81
N ALA A 156 19.54 -12.21 4.43
CA ALA A 156 19.75 -13.28 5.40
C ALA A 156 19.02 -12.99 6.71
N GLY A 157 18.51 -14.04 7.36
CA GLY A 157 17.85 -13.97 8.66
C GLY A 157 16.36 -14.31 8.60
N ASP A 158 15.73 -14.27 9.76
CA ASP A 158 14.31 -14.58 9.90
C ASP A 158 13.44 -13.34 9.64
N ALA A 159 12.20 -13.57 9.22
CA ALA A 159 11.18 -12.55 9.09
C ALA A 159 10.13 -12.67 10.20
N GLN A 160 9.48 -11.55 10.52
CA GLN A 160 8.30 -11.54 11.38
C GLN A 160 7.04 -11.65 10.51
N LEU A 161 6.22 -12.66 10.77
CA LEU A 161 4.86 -12.79 10.23
C LEU A 161 3.85 -12.29 11.26
N VAL A 162 2.99 -11.36 10.84
CA VAL A 162 1.87 -10.86 11.63
C VAL A 162 0.57 -11.22 10.90
N VAL A 163 -0.32 -11.94 11.57
CA VAL A 163 -1.64 -12.34 11.05
C VAL A 163 -2.71 -11.76 11.96
N SER A 164 -3.56 -10.89 11.40
CA SER A 164 -4.76 -10.39 12.06
C SER A 164 -5.94 -11.32 11.75
N LEU A 165 -6.70 -11.68 12.78
CA LEU A 165 -7.84 -12.60 12.72
C LEU A 165 -9.00 -11.99 13.52
N ALA A 166 -10.23 -12.41 13.25
CA ALA A 166 -11.40 -12.10 14.06
C ALA A 166 -12.34 -13.30 14.18
N GLY A 167 -12.99 -13.45 15.35
CA GLY A 167 -14.07 -14.40 15.56
C GLY A 167 -15.39 -13.85 15.00
N ALA A 168 -16.03 -14.58 14.09
CA ALA A 168 -17.34 -14.20 13.55
C ALA A 168 -18.51 -14.64 14.47
N THR A 169 -18.28 -15.65 15.32
CA THR A 169 -19.28 -16.23 16.23
C THR A 169 -18.84 -16.20 17.69
N GLU A 170 -19.78 -16.40 18.61
CA GLU A 170 -19.50 -16.49 20.05
C GLU A 170 -18.75 -17.79 20.46
N GLY A 171 -18.48 -18.68 19.51
CA GLY A 171 -17.89 -19.98 19.74
C GLY A 171 -16.37 -19.95 19.96
N ASN A 172 -15.79 -21.14 20.02
CA ASN A 172 -14.34 -21.31 20.08
C ASN A 172 -13.76 -21.28 18.67
N HIS A 173 -12.63 -20.61 18.54
CA HIS A 173 -11.87 -20.52 17.31
C HIS A 173 -10.47 -21.04 17.53
N ALA A 174 -9.93 -21.71 16.52
CA ALA A 174 -8.57 -22.25 16.53
C ALA A 174 -8.01 -22.19 15.12
N VAL A 175 -6.93 -21.44 14.93
CA VAL A 175 -6.27 -21.27 13.62
C VAL A 175 -4.81 -21.63 13.74
N GLN A 176 -4.38 -22.56 12.89
CA GLN A 176 -2.98 -22.90 12.68
C GLN A 176 -2.45 -22.18 11.43
N VAL A 177 -1.23 -21.66 11.52
CA VAL A 177 -0.54 -20.94 10.46
C VAL A 177 0.71 -21.72 10.05
N ALA A 178 0.91 -21.90 8.75
CA ALA A 178 2.11 -22.48 8.17
C ALA A 178 2.61 -21.63 6.99
N VAL A 179 3.92 -21.61 6.77
CA VAL A 179 4.57 -20.94 5.64
C VAL A 179 5.37 -21.96 4.85
N ASN A 180 5.03 -22.15 3.57
CA ASN A 180 5.64 -23.18 2.71
C ASN A 180 5.59 -24.57 3.35
N ASP A 181 4.42 -24.92 3.90
CA ASP A 181 4.15 -26.15 4.66
C ASP A 181 4.88 -26.29 6.02
N ASP A 182 5.79 -25.37 6.36
CA ASP A 182 6.44 -25.34 7.67
C ASP A 182 5.53 -24.68 8.73
N PRO A 183 5.26 -25.33 9.87
CA PRO A 183 4.44 -24.75 10.94
C PRO A 183 5.05 -23.45 11.48
N ALA A 184 4.29 -22.37 11.43
CA ALA A 184 4.72 -21.05 11.88
C ALA A 184 4.09 -20.67 13.24
N GLY A 185 2.87 -21.10 13.51
CA GLY A 185 2.21 -20.81 14.78
C GLY A 185 0.77 -21.31 14.86
N GLU A 186 0.17 -21.14 16.03
CA GLU A 186 -1.22 -21.51 16.27
C GLU A 186 -1.81 -20.54 17.30
N THR A 187 -3.09 -20.22 17.15
CA THR A 187 -3.83 -19.43 18.14
C THR A 187 -5.21 -20.04 18.40
N ARG A 188 -5.72 -19.81 19.61
CA ARG A 188 -7.08 -20.13 20.04
C ARG A 188 -7.68 -18.95 20.79
N TRP A 189 -8.95 -18.70 20.55
CA TRP A 189 -9.70 -17.64 21.21
C TRP A 189 -11.20 -17.99 21.23
N THR A 190 -12.00 -17.24 21.99
CA THR A 190 -13.44 -17.50 22.15
C THR A 190 -14.20 -16.20 22.00
N GLY A 191 -15.32 -16.25 21.30
CA GLY A 191 -16.16 -15.08 21.14
C GLY A 191 -15.87 -14.27 19.87
N ARG A 192 -16.57 -13.15 19.76
CA ARG A 192 -16.48 -12.22 18.63
C ARG A 192 -15.40 -11.17 18.85
N GLU A 193 -14.15 -11.59 18.90
CA GLU A 193 -13.01 -10.71 19.18
C GLU A 193 -11.95 -10.72 18.08
N SER A 194 -11.19 -9.64 17.99
CA SER A 194 -9.99 -9.55 17.14
C SER A 194 -8.80 -10.19 17.83
N PHE A 195 -7.98 -10.92 17.07
CA PHE A 195 -6.76 -11.56 17.55
C PHE A 195 -5.61 -11.28 16.60
N VAL A 196 -4.40 -11.08 17.13
CA VAL A 196 -3.17 -10.90 16.32
C VAL A 196 -2.17 -11.98 16.70
N LEU A 197 -1.80 -12.81 15.74
CA LEU A 197 -0.69 -13.75 15.87
C LEU A 197 0.58 -13.11 15.29
N THR A 198 1.62 -13.01 16.11
CA THR A 198 2.97 -12.63 15.67
C THR A 198 3.91 -13.81 15.84
N THR A 199 4.59 -14.21 14.78
CA THR A 199 5.55 -15.32 14.81
C THR A 199 6.77 -15.05 13.92
N THR A 200 7.84 -15.80 14.15
CA THR A 200 9.07 -15.75 13.36
C THR A 200 9.05 -16.85 12.32
N VAL A 201 9.42 -16.53 11.07
CA VAL A 201 9.48 -17.48 9.96
C VAL A 201 10.83 -17.41 9.26
N SER A 202 11.37 -18.58 8.91
CA SER A 202 12.68 -18.73 8.26
C SER A 202 12.62 -19.49 6.94
N SER A 203 11.45 -20.05 6.59
CA SER A 203 11.23 -20.88 5.39
C SER A 203 10.97 -20.08 4.11
N LEU A 204 11.25 -18.77 4.12
CA LEU A 204 10.99 -17.89 2.99
C LEU A 204 12.00 -18.08 1.85
N HIS A 205 11.52 -17.95 0.62
CA HIS A 205 12.35 -17.93 -0.57
C HIS A 205 11.94 -16.81 -1.54
N VAL A 206 12.85 -16.46 -2.45
CA VAL A 206 12.53 -15.54 -3.56
C VAL A 206 11.44 -16.18 -4.43
N GLY A 207 10.49 -15.38 -4.87
CA GLY A 207 9.28 -15.83 -5.55
C GLY A 207 8.09 -15.97 -4.59
N ASP A 208 7.18 -16.87 -4.93
CA ASP A 208 5.90 -17.04 -4.24
C ASP A 208 6.03 -17.93 -3.02
N ASN A 209 5.63 -17.42 -1.85
CA ASN A 209 5.56 -18.17 -0.60
C ASN A 209 4.09 -18.39 -0.22
N ALA A 210 3.73 -19.59 0.19
CA ALA A 210 2.37 -19.95 0.58
C ALA A 210 2.17 -19.79 2.09
N ILE A 211 1.30 -18.87 2.50
CA ILE A 211 0.86 -18.71 3.89
C ILE A 211 -0.49 -19.42 4.04
N SER A 212 -0.49 -20.55 4.73
CA SER A 212 -1.67 -21.39 4.95
C SER A 212 -2.27 -21.12 6.33
N LEU A 213 -3.57 -20.80 6.35
CA LEU A 213 -4.39 -20.56 7.54
C LEU A 213 -5.41 -21.69 7.64
N ARG A 214 -5.30 -22.54 8.67
CA ARG A 214 -6.18 -23.71 8.88
C ARG A 214 -7.03 -23.52 10.13
N ALA A 215 -8.33 -23.39 9.95
CA ALA A 215 -9.30 -23.50 11.04
C ALA A 215 -9.49 -24.97 11.46
N LEU A 216 -9.25 -25.28 12.74
CA LEU A 216 -9.07 -26.66 13.22
C LEU A 216 -10.37 -27.42 13.58
N GLY A 217 -11.54 -26.79 13.58
CA GLY A 217 -12.83 -27.49 13.66
C GLY A 217 -13.47 -27.59 15.05
N GLU A 218 -13.04 -26.81 16.03
CA GLU A 218 -13.92 -26.49 17.18
C GLU A 218 -14.99 -25.49 16.68
N ALA A 219 -16.24 -25.58 17.16
CA ALA A 219 -17.36 -24.87 16.55
C ALA A 219 -17.18 -23.33 16.58
N GLY A 220 -16.77 -22.74 15.45
CA GLY A 220 -16.55 -21.30 15.26
C GLY A 220 -16.22 -20.92 13.81
N GLN A 221 -16.67 -19.74 13.37
CA GLN A 221 -16.24 -19.11 12.10
C GLN A 221 -15.15 -18.08 12.36
N ALA A 222 -14.08 -18.10 11.56
CA ALA A 222 -12.99 -17.13 11.62
C ALA A 222 -12.97 -16.24 10.37
N GLU A 223 -12.59 -14.99 10.58
CA GLU A 223 -12.40 -13.97 9.54
C GLU A 223 -10.95 -13.45 9.63
N VAL A 224 -10.41 -13.05 8.49
CA VAL A 224 -9.01 -12.61 8.31
C VAL A 224 -9.01 -11.38 7.44
#